data_AF-M1F862-F1
#
_entry.id   AF-M1F862-F1
#
_cell.length_a   1.000
_cell.length_b   1.000
_cell.length_c   1.000
_cell.angle_alpha   90.00
_cell.angle_beta   90.00
_cell.angle_gamma   90.00
#
_symmetry.space_group_name_H-M   'P 1'
#
loop_
_entity.id
_entity.type
_entity.pdbx_description
1 polymer ?
#
loop_
_entity_poly.entity_id
_entity_poly.type
_entity_poly.pdbx_seq_one_letter_code
_entity_poly.pdbx_strand_id
1 'polypeptide(L)'
;MRSICGSETRSRVVSQNNFPTGAGLASSASGFAALVTAADRAYGLDLSPSRLSELARIGSGSAARSVFGGYVEMQRGELPDSSDSVAEPLAAAADWPLAVVIAVSERGRKLVGSTEGMQRTAQTSPFYSAWVNNQPNDLALARTAIAARDFDALALHGLAMSARPGLLYFNATTMECLHRIRRLRGRGVAVFFTVDAGPKVKAICAPEAADTVAAALEDVLGSTEILRAGLGSGAVNMDDGQT
;
A
#
# COMPACT_ATOMS: atom_id res chain seq x y z
N MET A 1 12.02 -2.63 20.74
CA MET A 1 12.75 -1.38 21.05
C MET A 1 13.28 -1.37 22.46
N ARG A 2 12.50 -1.06 23.51
CA ARG A 2 12.98 -1.06 24.92
C ARG A 2 13.74 -2.32 25.33
N SER A 3 13.18 -3.50 25.05
CA SER A 3 13.84 -4.78 25.33
C SER A 3 15.14 -5.00 24.54
N ILE A 4 15.33 -4.34 23.40
CA ILE A 4 16.54 -4.46 22.57
C ILE A 4 17.71 -3.74 23.24
N CYS A 5 17.47 -2.56 23.82
CA CYS A 5 18.49 -1.79 24.56
C CYS A 5 18.46 -1.97 26.08
N GLY A 6 17.62 -2.86 26.61
CA GLY A 6 17.45 -3.03 28.07
C GLY A 6 16.91 -1.80 28.81
N SER A 7 16.27 -0.86 28.11
CA SER A 7 15.74 0.37 28.73
C SER A 7 14.37 0.14 29.37
N GLU A 8 14.24 0.50 30.65
CA GLU A 8 12.94 0.50 31.35
C GLU A 8 12.14 1.78 31.13
N THR A 9 12.80 2.85 30.66
CA THR A 9 12.20 4.17 30.43
C THR A 9 10.97 4.06 29.52
N ARG A 10 9.85 4.65 29.95
CA ARG A 10 8.62 4.70 29.16
C ARG A 10 8.70 5.83 28.13
N SER A 11 8.14 5.61 26.95
CA SER A 11 8.03 6.63 25.90
C SER A 11 6.64 7.22 25.85
N ARG A 12 6.57 8.53 25.60
CA ARG A 12 5.35 9.19 25.11
C ARG A 12 5.47 9.32 23.60
N VAL A 13 4.52 8.75 22.87
CA VAL A 13 4.46 8.83 21.40
C VAL A 13 3.35 9.79 21.01
N VAL A 14 3.67 10.76 20.16
CA VAL A 14 2.69 11.64 19.51
C VAL A 14 2.82 11.41 18.01
N SER A 15 1.70 11.19 17.34
CA SER A 15 1.66 10.90 15.90
C SER A 15 0.58 11.73 15.24
N GLN A 16 0.89 12.24 14.05
CA GLN A 16 -0.02 12.97 13.18
C GLN A 16 0.09 12.40 11.77
N ASN A 17 -0.99 12.50 11.00
CA ASN A 17 -1.00 12.24 9.57
C ASN A 17 -1.69 13.41 8.86
N ASN A 18 -1.30 13.66 7.62
CA ASN A 18 -1.85 14.72 6.77
C ASN A 18 -2.86 14.20 5.74
N PHE A 19 -3.22 12.91 5.81
CA PHE A 19 -4.30 12.36 5.01
C PHE A 19 -5.64 12.71 5.64
N PRO A 20 -6.69 12.96 4.86
CA PRO A 20 -8.02 13.19 5.42
C PRO A 20 -8.44 12.01 6.30
N THR A 21 -8.89 12.27 7.53
CA THR A 21 -9.30 11.21 8.45
C THR A 21 -10.45 10.41 7.84
N GLY A 22 -10.34 9.06 7.81
CA GLY A 22 -11.32 8.20 7.13
C GLY A 22 -11.07 8.03 5.61
N ALA A 23 -9.98 8.58 5.06
CA ALA A 23 -9.57 8.34 3.68
C ALA A 23 -9.06 6.92 3.41
N GLY A 24 -8.95 6.04 4.41
CA GLY A 24 -8.62 4.62 4.19
C GLY A 24 -7.30 4.35 3.45
N LEU A 25 -6.39 5.33 3.45
CA LEU A 25 -5.06 5.29 2.84
C LEU A 25 -4.05 4.65 3.79
N ALA A 26 -4.23 3.36 4.09
CA ALA A 26 -3.28 2.53 4.84
C ALA A 26 -2.60 3.22 6.05
N SER A 27 -3.35 3.97 6.86
CA SER A 27 -2.78 4.80 7.94
C SER A 27 -1.99 4.02 8.99
N SER A 28 -2.27 2.73 9.18
CA SER A 28 -1.48 1.87 10.06
C SER A 28 -0.10 1.57 9.50
N ALA A 29 0.05 1.42 8.19
CA ALA A 29 1.33 1.06 7.57
C ALA A 29 2.36 2.18 7.76
N SER A 30 2.00 3.41 7.37
CA SER A 30 2.87 4.57 7.55
C SER A 30 3.09 4.89 9.03
N GLY A 31 2.05 4.75 9.87
CA GLY A 31 2.15 5.01 11.31
C GLY A 31 3.14 4.10 12.03
N PHE A 32 3.11 2.79 11.75
CA PHE A 32 4.07 1.85 12.37
C PHE A 32 5.48 1.97 11.80
N ALA A 33 5.64 2.26 10.51
CA ALA A 33 6.95 2.56 9.93
C ALA A 33 7.57 3.81 10.58
N ALA A 34 6.80 4.91 10.68
CA ALA A 34 7.24 6.12 11.36
C ALA A 34 7.57 5.87 12.84
N LEU A 35 6.76 5.07 13.55
CA LEU A 35 7.00 4.73 14.94
C LEU A 35 8.33 3.99 15.13
N VAL A 36 8.63 2.97 14.32
CA VAL A 36 9.88 2.22 14.48
C VAL A 36 11.10 3.06 14.11
N THR A 37 11.00 3.89 13.06
CA THR A 37 12.08 4.81 12.66
C THR A 37 12.36 5.84 13.75
N ALA A 38 11.31 6.46 14.31
CA ALA A 38 11.46 7.41 15.40
C ALA A 38 12.00 6.77 16.68
N ALA A 39 11.53 5.56 17.01
CA ALA A 39 12.00 4.83 18.19
C ALA A 39 13.47 4.39 18.04
N ASP A 40 13.90 3.98 16.84
CA ASP A 40 15.29 3.62 16.55
C ASP A 40 16.23 4.78 16.85
N ARG A 41 15.88 5.98 16.36
CA ARG A 41 16.61 7.22 16.66
C ARG A 41 16.56 7.57 18.15
N ALA A 42 15.38 7.52 18.77
CA ALA A 42 15.20 7.93 20.18
C ALA A 42 15.98 7.03 21.15
N TYR A 43 16.14 5.75 20.83
CA TYR A 43 16.89 4.79 21.64
C TYR A 43 18.34 4.61 21.17
N GLY A 44 18.78 5.29 20.10
CA GLY A 44 20.15 5.20 19.56
C GLY A 44 20.55 3.79 19.16
N LEU A 45 19.63 3.03 18.55
CA LEU A 45 19.84 1.60 18.28
C LEU A 45 20.60 1.34 16.97
N ASP A 46 20.58 2.29 16.03
CA ASP A 46 21.22 2.19 14.70
C ASP A 46 20.87 0.88 13.98
N LEU A 47 19.58 0.52 13.98
CA LEU A 47 19.13 -0.73 13.39
C LEU A 47 19.18 -0.68 11.86
N SER A 48 19.53 -1.80 11.25
CA SER A 48 19.48 -1.95 9.80
C SER A 48 18.05 -1.75 9.27
N PRO A 49 17.87 -1.28 8.02
CA PRO A 49 16.56 -1.13 7.41
C PRO A 49 15.73 -2.43 7.40
N SER A 50 16.39 -3.58 7.21
CA SER A 50 15.75 -4.90 7.28
C SER A 50 15.16 -5.16 8.69
N ARG A 51 15.92 -4.85 9.75
CA ARG A 51 15.45 -4.98 11.12
C ARG A 51 14.33 -3.99 11.46
N LEU A 52 14.39 -2.76 10.95
CA LEU A 52 13.27 -1.80 11.06
C LEU A 52 12.01 -2.33 10.38
N SER A 53 12.15 -2.90 9.18
CA SER A 53 11.05 -3.53 8.44
C SER A 53 10.42 -4.67 9.24
N GLU A 54 11.24 -5.56 9.81
CA GLU A 54 10.75 -6.67 10.65
C GLU A 54 9.96 -6.15 11.87
N LEU A 55 10.44 -5.11 12.54
CA LEU A 55 9.78 -4.51 13.69
C LEU A 55 8.49 -3.79 13.29
N ALA A 56 8.48 -3.10 12.15
CA ALA A 56 7.28 -2.45 11.61
C ALA A 56 6.19 -3.48 11.31
N ARG A 57 6.57 -4.62 10.71
CA ARG A 57 5.69 -5.75 10.37
C ARG A 57 4.87 -6.24 11.58
N ILE A 58 5.50 -6.32 12.76
CA ILE A 58 4.85 -6.77 14.00
C ILE A 58 3.68 -5.84 14.38
N GLY A 59 3.84 -4.53 14.18
CA GLY A 59 2.77 -3.57 14.42
C GLY A 59 1.69 -3.62 13.35
N SER A 60 2.09 -3.70 12.07
CA SER A 60 1.19 -3.87 10.93
C SER A 60 1.95 -4.51 9.78
N GLY A 61 1.47 -5.64 9.25
CA GLY A 61 2.21 -6.41 8.25
C GLY A 61 2.64 -5.61 7.02
N SER A 62 1.83 -4.65 6.57
CA SER A 62 2.18 -3.76 5.44
C SER A 62 3.20 -2.67 5.79
N ALA A 63 3.40 -2.34 7.07
CA ALA A 63 4.31 -1.27 7.51
C ALA A 63 5.77 -1.56 7.19
N ALA A 64 6.16 -2.85 7.12
CA ALA A 64 7.47 -3.29 6.67
C ALA A 64 7.89 -2.62 5.35
N ARG A 65 6.97 -2.57 4.37
CA ARG A 65 7.24 -1.98 3.06
C ARG A 65 7.39 -0.46 3.10
N SER A 66 6.77 0.21 4.06
CA SER A 66 6.85 1.67 4.21
C SER A 66 8.17 2.15 4.82
N VAL A 67 9.05 1.24 5.25
CA VAL A 67 10.43 1.57 5.64
C VAL A 67 11.25 1.99 4.43
N PHE A 68 10.97 1.43 3.25
CA PHE A 68 11.68 1.70 1.99
C PHE A 68 10.86 2.58 1.05
N GLY A 69 11.54 3.22 0.09
CA GLY A 69 10.92 4.02 -0.97
C GLY A 69 10.84 3.28 -2.30
N GLY A 70 10.15 3.87 -3.28
CA GLY A 70 10.02 3.31 -4.62
C GLY A 70 9.16 2.04 -4.65
N TYR A 71 9.68 1.00 -5.32
CA TYR A 71 9.03 -0.29 -5.45
C TYR A 71 9.56 -1.22 -4.39
N VAL A 72 8.68 -1.80 -3.58
CA VAL A 72 9.08 -2.57 -2.40
C VAL A 72 8.30 -3.87 -2.35
N GLU A 73 9.01 -4.97 -2.22
CA GLU A 73 8.45 -6.28 -1.99
C GLU A 73 8.43 -6.61 -0.50
N MET A 74 7.45 -7.42 -0.07
CA MET A 74 7.46 -8.04 1.25
C MET A 74 7.76 -9.53 1.11
N GLN A 75 8.89 -9.98 1.62
CA GLN A 75 9.22 -11.40 1.66
C GLN A 75 8.28 -12.11 2.64
N ARG A 76 7.72 -13.26 2.22
CA ARG A 76 6.86 -14.09 3.08
C ARG A 76 7.64 -14.59 4.30
N GLY A 77 8.91 -14.96 4.09
CA GLY A 77 9.71 -15.71 5.03
C GLY A 77 9.34 -17.20 5.05
N GLU A 78 10.31 -18.01 5.44
CA GLU A 78 10.24 -19.45 5.58
C GLU A 78 10.74 -19.92 6.95
N LEU A 79 11.45 -19.06 7.69
CA LEU A 79 11.97 -19.38 9.01
C LEU A 79 10.84 -19.43 10.05
N PRO A 80 10.88 -20.39 11.01
CA PRO A 80 9.87 -20.50 12.06
C PRO A 80 9.74 -19.25 12.95
N ASP A 81 10.83 -18.52 13.14
CA ASP A 81 10.86 -17.26 13.90
C ASP A 81 10.47 -16.03 13.05
N SER A 82 10.24 -16.23 11.75
CA SER A 82 9.91 -15.19 10.77
C SER A 82 10.94 -14.07 10.64
N SER A 83 12.20 -14.31 11.02
CA SER A 83 13.29 -13.32 10.93
C SER A 83 13.64 -12.94 9.48
N ASP A 84 13.29 -13.79 8.51
CA ASP A 84 13.43 -13.56 7.07
C ASP A 84 12.17 -12.97 6.40
N SER A 85 11.10 -12.73 7.17
CA SER A 85 9.89 -12.06 6.70
C SER A 85 10.09 -10.55 6.76
N VAL A 86 10.87 -10.02 5.81
CA VAL A 86 11.25 -8.61 5.72
C VAL A 86 10.93 -8.02 4.34
N ALA A 87 10.83 -6.70 4.27
CA ALA A 87 10.65 -5.99 3.01
C ALA A 87 11.99 -5.66 2.36
N GLU A 88 12.00 -5.62 1.03
CA GLU A 88 13.18 -5.32 0.22
C GLU A 88 12.83 -4.40 -0.94
N PRO A 89 13.68 -3.40 -1.25
CA PRO A 89 13.47 -2.55 -2.41
C PRO A 89 13.76 -3.33 -3.71
N LEU A 90 12.88 -3.15 -4.69
CA LEU A 90 13.03 -3.70 -6.04
C LEU A 90 13.61 -2.69 -7.02
N ALA A 91 13.21 -1.41 -6.89
CA ALA A 91 13.67 -0.31 -7.73
C ALA A 91 13.43 1.03 -7.03
N ALA A 92 14.27 2.02 -7.30
CA ALA A 92 14.07 3.36 -6.76
C ALA A 92 12.92 4.07 -7.49
N ALA A 93 12.25 5.00 -6.80
CA ALA A 93 11.21 5.85 -7.40
C ALA A 93 11.71 6.61 -8.63
N ALA A 94 12.99 6.99 -8.65
CA ALA A 94 13.62 7.72 -9.75
C ALA A 94 13.89 6.83 -10.99
N ASP A 95 14.05 5.51 -10.82
CA ASP A 95 14.36 4.61 -11.92
C ASP A 95 13.16 4.41 -12.83
N TRP A 96 11.95 4.42 -12.25
CA TRP A 96 10.70 4.34 -12.98
C TRP A 96 9.63 5.18 -12.25
N PRO A 97 9.49 6.46 -12.58
CA PRO A 97 8.52 7.32 -11.93
C PRO A 97 7.10 6.96 -12.37
N LEU A 98 6.20 6.79 -11.40
CA LEU A 98 4.77 6.64 -11.62
C LEU A 98 3.99 7.67 -10.80
N ALA A 99 2.81 8.03 -11.29
CA ALA A 99 1.84 8.84 -10.58
C ALA A 99 0.66 7.98 -10.11
N VAL A 100 0.15 8.31 -8.94
CA VAL A 100 -1.02 7.69 -8.33
C VAL A 100 -2.10 8.77 -8.16
N VAL A 101 -3.20 8.61 -8.88
CA VAL A 101 -4.40 9.43 -8.75
C VAL A 101 -5.45 8.64 -7.97
N ILE A 102 -5.88 9.17 -6.83
CA ILE A 102 -6.73 8.47 -5.89
C ILE A 102 -8.12 9.11 -5.92
N ALA A 103 -9.10 8.32 -6.36
CA ALA A 103 -10.52 8.65 -6.30
C ALA A 103 -11.09 8.27 -4.92
N VAL A 104 -11.37 9.28 -4.10
CA VAL A 104 -11.94 9.07 -2.76
C VAL A 104 -13.47 9.06 -2.86
N SER A 105 -14.06 7.97 -3.34
CA SER A 105 -15.52 7.85 -3.59
C SER A 105 -16.42 7.93 -2.36
N GLU A 106 -15.88 7.75 -1.15
CA GLU A 106 -16.63 7.83 0.10
C GLU A 106 -15.68 8.11 1.28
N ARG A 107 -16.16 8.90 2.25
CA ARG A 107 -15.52 9.07 3.56
C ARG A 107 -16.31 8.32 4.62
N GLY A 108 -15.65 7.42 5.34
CA GLY A 108 -16.32 6.62 6.37
C GLY A 108 -15.43 5.52 6.89
N ARG A 109 -15.83 4.95 8.03
CA ARG A 109 -15.18 3.73 8.55
C ARG A 109 -15.56 2.57 7.64
N LYS A 110 -14.60 1.67 7.39
CA LYS A 110 -14.86 0.42 6.66
C LYS A 110 -15.93 -0.37 7.42
N LEU A 111 -16.90 -0.92 6.69
CA LEU A 111 -17.90 -1.83 7.27
C LEU A 111 -17.23 -3.08 7.86
N VAL A 112 -16.23 -3.63 7.17
CA VAL A 112 -15.40 -4.74 7.63
C VAL A 112 -13.95 -4.28 7.60
N GLY A 113 -13.24 -4.45 8.71
CA GLY A 113 -11.82 -4.09 8.82
C GLY A 113 -10.93 -5.02 7.98
N SER A 114 -9.74 -4.55 7.60
CA SER A 114 -8.80 -5.34 6.80
C SER A 114 -8.42 -6.67 7.46
N THR A 115 -8.17 -6.69 8.77
CA THR A 115 -7.82 -7.90 9.53
C THR A 115 -8.96 -8.91 9.54
N GLU A 116 -10.18 -8.47 9.85
CA GLU A 116 -11.35 -9.35 9.83
C GLU A 116 -11.63 -9.86 8.41
N GLY A 117 -11.56 -8.98 7.41
CA GLY A 117 -11.80 -9.31 6.01
C GLY A 117 -10.79 -10.34 5.47
N MET A 118 -9.50 -10.18 5.76
CA MET A 118 -8.48 -11.14 5.32
C MET A 118 -8.66 -12.50 6.00
N GLN A 119 -8.95 -12.53 7.30
CA GLN A 119 -9.18 -13.77 8.05
C GLN A 119 -10.41 -14.52 7.53
N ARG A 120 -11.52 -13.81 7.33
CA ARG A 120 -12.72 -14.37 6.74
C ARG A 120 -12.45 -14.93 5.34
N THR A 121 -11.76 -14.18 4.48
CA THR A 121 -11.41 -14.64 3.12
C THR A 121 -10.57 -15.91 3.17
N ALA A 122 -9.54 -15.94 4.02
CA ALA A 122 -8.66 -17.10 4.18
C ALA A 122 -9.41 -18.34 4.69
N GLN A 123 -10.37 -18.16 5.57
CA GLN A 123 -11.13 -19.25 6.18
C GLN A 123 -12.26 -19.77 5.26
N THR A 124 -12.84 -18.92 4.42
CA THR A 124 -14.13 -19.24 3.77
C THR A 124 -14.16 -19.11 2.25
N SER A 125 -13.17 -18.46 1.61
CA SER A 125 -13.12 -18.41 0.15
C SER A 125 -12.69 -19.76 -0.42
N PRO A 126 -13.46 -20.37 -1.35
CA PRO A 126 -13.04 -21.59 -2.03
C PRO A 126 -11.86 -21.38 -2.99
N PHE A 127 -11.50 -20.13 -3.30
CA PHE A 127 -10.40 -19.81 -4.21
C PHE A 127 -9.11 -19.41 -3.48
N TYR A 128 -9.14 -19.29 -2.15
CA TYR A 128 -8.01 -18.79 -1.37
C TYR A 128 -6.74 -19.61 -1.59
N SER A 129 -6.83 -20.94 -1.50
CA SER A 129 -5.65 -21.81 -1.67
C SER A 129 -5.04 -21.70 -3.05
N ALA A 130 -5.85 -21.67 -4.11
CA ALA A 130 -5.36 -21.51 -5.48
C ALA A 130 -4.65 -20.17 -5.67
N TRP A 131 -5.19 -19.10 -5.08
CA TRP A 131 -4.57 -17.78 -5.12
C TRP A 131 -3.25 -17.71 -4.36
N VAL A 132 -3.19 -18.26 -3.13
CA VAL A 132 -1.94 -18.34 -2.36
C VAL A 132 -0.89 -19.12 -3.13
N ASN A 133 -1.26 -20.25 -3.74
CA ASN A 133 -0.35 -21.08 -4.52
C ASN A 133 0.16 -20.39 -5.80
N ASN A 134 -0.59 -19.43 -6.35
CA ASN A 134 -0.17 -18.66 -7.52
C ASN A 134 0.66 -17.41 -7.18
N GLN A 135 0.71 -16.98 -5.91
CA GLN A 135 1.44 -15.77 -5.52
C GLN A 135 2.93 -15.74 -5.96
N PRO A 136 3.70 -16.85 -5.89
CA PRO A 136 5.07 -16.84 -6.39
C PRO A 136 5.18 -16.46 -7.88
N ASN A 137 4.24 -16.92 -8.71
CA ASN A 137 4.20 -16.59 -10.13
C ASN A 137 3.83 -15.12 -10.34
N ASP A 138 2.80 -14.63 -9.64
CA ASP A 138 2.37 -13.23 -9.72
C ASP A 138 3.50 -12.28 -9.29
N LEU A 139 4.24 -12.62 -8.23
CA LEU A 139 5.42 -11.87 -7.78
C LEU A 139 6.55 -11.91 -8.80
N ALA A 140 6.84 -13.07 -9.41
CA ALA A 140 7.86 -13.17 -10.45
C ALA A 140 7.53 -12.32 -11.68
N LEU A 141 6.26 -12.29 -12.10
CA LEU A 141 5.77 -11.42 -13.16
C LEU A 141 5.92 -9.95 -12.79
N ALA A 142 5.51 -9.55 -11.58
CA ALA A 142 5.63 -8.17 -11.10
C ALA A 142 7.09 -7.71 -11.04
N ARG A 143 8.01 -8.55 -10.51
CA ARG A 143 9.46 -8.26 -10.50
C ARG A 143 10.00 -8.04 -11.90
N THR A 144 9.63 -8.93 -12.84
CA THR A 144 10.06 -8.83 -14.25
C THR A 144 9.53 -7.55 -14.88
N ALA A 145 8.25 -7.23 -14.67
CA ALA A 145 7.62 -6.02 -15.17
C ALA A 145 8.29 -4.75 -14.60
N ILE A 146 8.61 -4.73 -13.30
CA ILE A 146 9.32 -3.61 -12.66
C ILE A 146 10.73 -3.44 -13.23
N ALA A 147 11.49 -4.55 -13.35
CA ALA A 147 12.84 -4.52 -13.90
C ALA A 147 12.87 -4.05 -15.37
N ALA A 148 11.88 -4.47 -16.17
CA ALA A 148 11.73 -4.09 -17.57
C ALA A 148 11.01 -2.76 -17.78
N ARG A 149 10.44 -2.15 -16.72
CA ARG A 149 9.55 -0.98 -16.78
C ARG A 149 8.35 -1.22 -17.72
N ASP A 150 7.88 -2.46 -17.74
CA ASP A 150 6.75 -2.90 -18.53
C ASP A 150 5.45 -2.56 -17.79
N PHE A 151 4.88 -1.41 -18.17
CA PHE A 151 3.66 -0.89 -17.58
C PHE A 151 2.45 -1.82 -17.81
N ASP A 152 2.39 -2.49 -18.96
CA ASP A 152 1.25 -3.33 -19.31
C ASP A 152 1.27 -4.65 -18.52
N ALA A 153 2.46 -5.24 -18.36
CA ALA A 153 2.64 -6.46 -17.57
C ALA A 153 2.40 -6.26 -16.06
N LEU A 154 2.63 -5.06 -15.52
CA LEU A 154 2.41 -4.76 -14.10
C LEU A 154 0.92 -4.72 -13.71
N ALA A 155 0.00 -4.56 -14.67
CA ALA A 155 -1.42 -4.39 -14.41
C ALA A 155 -2.16 -5.71 -14.10
N LEU A 156 -2.09 -6.19 -12.85
CA LEU A 156 -2.76 -7.42 -12.36
C LEU A 156 -3.98 -7.13 -11.44
N HIS A 157 -5.05 -7.95 -11.45
CA HIS A 157 -6.26 -7.76 -10.59
C HIS A 157 -6.92 -9.03 -10.01
N GLY A 158 -7.06 -9.07 -8.68
CA GLY A 158 -8.32 -9.32 -7.93
C GLY A 158 -8.70 -10.74 -7.43
N LEU A 159 -8.58 -10.99 -6.10
CA LEU A 159 -9.12 -12.20 -5.41
C LEU A 159 -10.34 -11.94 -4.48
N ALA A 160 -10.42 -10.77 -3.84
CA ALA A 160 -11.18 -10.59 -2.59
C ALA A 160 -12.70 -10.82 -2.66
N MET A 161 -13.32 -10.72 -3.84
CA MET A 161 -14.79 -10.86 -4.03
C MET A 161 -15.31 -12.28 -3.74
N SER A 162 -14.42 -13.25 -3.56
CA SER A 162 -14.76 -14.67 -3.50
C SER A 162 -14.98 -15.26 -2.09
N ALA A 163 -14.85 -14.47 -1.02
CA ALA A 163 -15.11 -14.88 0.37
C ALA A 163 -16.58 -15.30 0.63
N ARG A 164 -16.86 -15.98 1.75
CA ARG A 164 -18.22 -16.39 2.17
C ARG A 164 -18.52 -15.99 3.63
N PRO A 165 -19.52 -15.12 3.92
CA PRO A 165 -20.26 -14.30 2.95
C PRO A 165 -19.30 -13.36 2.20
N GLY A 166 -19.69 -13.00 0.97
CA GLY A 166 -18.89 -12.17 0.07
C GLY A 166 -18.44 -10.86 0.72
N LEU A 167 -17.18 -10.50 0.50
CA LEU A 167 -16.66 -9.19 0.89
C LEU A 167 -16.72 -8.28 -0.33
N LEU A 168 -17.68 -7.36 -0.33
CA LEU A 168 -17.80 -6.34 -1.36
C LEU A 168 -17.38 -4.99 -0.78
N TYR A 169 -16.17 -4.55 -1.13
CA TYR A 169 -15.69 -3.20 -0.80
C TYR A 169 -16.08 -2.15 -1.84
N PHE A 170 -16.49 -2.59 -3.03
CA PHE A 170 -16.75 -1.71 -4.16
C PHE A 170 -18.19 -1.17 -4.09
N ASN A 171 -18.35 0.13 -4.35
CA ASN A 171 -19.65 0.75 -4.54
C ASN A 171 -19.85 1.13 -6.02
N ALA A 172 -21.00 1.70 -6.36
CA ALA A 172 -21.31 2.09 -7.74
C ALA A 172 -20.27 3.07 -8.31
N THR A 173 -19.82 4.04 -7.52
CA THR A 173 -18.80 5.01 -7.89
C THR A 173 -17.44 4.35 -8.14
N THR A 174 -17.06 3.35 -7.31
CA THR A 174 -15.86 2.53 -7.56
C THR A 174 -15.94 1.92 -8.95
N MET A 175 -17.04 1.26 -9.28
CA MET A 175 -17.23 0.57 -10.55
C MET A 175 -17.16 1.52 -11.75
N GLU A 176 -17.82 2.68 -11.67
CA GLU A 176 -17.75 3.67 -12.75
C GLU A 176 -16.33 4.22 -12.94
N CYS A 177 -15.58 4.44 -11.85
CA CYS A 177 -14.16 4.80 -11.95
C CYS A 177 -13.36 3.71 -12.68
N LEU A 178 -13.59 2.43 -12.38
CA LEU A 178 -12.91 1.32 -13.08
C LEU A 178 -13.24 1.30 -14.58
N HIS A 179 -14.50 1.50 -14.94
CA HIS A 179 -14.93 1.59 -16.35
C HIS A 179 -14.29 2.79 -17.05
N ARG A 180 -14.23 3.95 -16.38
CA ARG A 180 -13.57 5.15 -16.90
C ARG A 180 -12.09 4.91 -17.18
N ILE A 181 -11.37 4.30 -16.24
CA ILE A 181 -9.94 3.99 -16.41
C ILE A 181 -9.72 3.01 -17.56
N ARG A 182 -10.56 1.97 -17.68
CA ARG A 182 -10.51 1.04 -18.84
C ARG A 182 -10.73 1.75 -20.17
N ARG A 183 -11.67 2.71 -20.24
CA ARG A 183 -11.90 3.52 -21.44
C ARG A 183 -10.70 4.40 -21.78
N LEU A 184 -10.04 5.00 -20.78
CA LEU A 184 -8.81 5.76 -20.99
C LEU A 184 -7.70 4.87 -21.54
N ARG A 185 -7.49 3.69 -20.93
CA ARG A 185 -6.49 2.73 -21.42
C ARG A 185 -6.76 2.28 -22.86
N GLY A 186 -8.01 2.00 -23.20
CA GLY A 186 -8.41 1.67 -24.57
C GLY A 186 -8.20 2.79 -25.59
N ARG A 187 -7.95 4.03 -25.14
CA ARG A 187 -7.58 5.19 -25.98
C ARG A 187 -6.07 5.46 -25.99
N GLY A 188 -5.26 4.56 -25.43
CA GLY A 188 -3.81 4.67 -25.40
C GLY A 188 -3.24 5.40 -24.18
N VAL A 189 -4.05 5.74 -23.18
CA VAL A 189 -3.52 6.31 -21.93
C VAL A 189 -2.88 5.20 -21.09
N ALA A 190 -1.61 5.37 -20.72
CA ALA A 190 -0.89 4.45 -19.84
C ALA A 190 -1.42 4.57 -18.40
N VAL A 191 -2.51 3.86 -18.11
CA VAL A 191 -3.15 3.82 -16.80
C VAL A 191 -3.70 2.43 -16.49
N PHE A 192 -3.47 1.95 -15.26
CA PHE A 192 -4.20 0.85 -14.66
C PHE A 192 -4.73 1.28 -13.29
N PHE A 193 -5.42 0.39 -12.59
CA PHE A 193 -5.99 0.71 -11.27
C PHE A 193 -5.60 -0.30 -10.22
N THR A 194 -5.88 -0.01 -8.96
CA THR A 194 -5.97 -1.01 -7.90
C THR A 194 -6.94 -0.51 -6.83
N VAL A 195 -7.50 -1.43 -6.05
CA VAL A 195 -8.45 -1.13 -4.99
C VAL A 195 -8.12 -1.99 -3.78
N ASP A 196 -7.91 -1.34 -2.62
CA ASP A 196 -7.65 -2.04 -1.36
C ASP A 196 -8.96 -2.47 -0.69
N ALA A 197 -8.91 -2.77 0.60
CA ALA A 197 -10.09 -2.93 1.44
C ALA A 197 -10.83 -1.59 1.65
N GLY A 198 -11.63 -1.17 0.66
CA GLY A 198 -12.49 0.02 0.67
C GLY A 198 -12.84 0.47 -0.76
N PRO A 199 -13.76 1.44 -0.93
CA PRO A 199 -14.29 1.79 -2.26
C PRO A 199 -13.36 2.69 -3.11
N LYS A 200 -12.16 3.01 -2.61
CA LYS A 200 -11.28 4.04 -3.17
C LYS A 200 -10.37 3.47 -4.23
N VAL A 201 -10.49 4.01 -5.44
CA VAL A 201 -9.71 3.58 -6.60
C VAL A 201 -8.40 4.34 -6.64
N LYS A 202 -7.29 3.63 -6.83
CA LYS A 202 -5.98 4.22 -7.12
C LYS A 202 -5.71 3.95 -8.59
N ALA A 203 -5.74 4.98 -9.42
CA ALA A 203 -5.27 4.92 -10.78
C ALA A 203 -3.76 5.15 -10.78
N ILE A 204 -3.01 4.16 -11.27
CA ILE A 204 -1.56 4.23 -11.40
C ILE A 204 -1.27 4.49 -12.88
N CYS A 205 -0.47 5.52 -13.17
CA CYS A 205 -0.24 6.00 -14.52
C CYS A 205 1.17 6.58 -14.69
N ALA A 206 1.57 6.79 -15.94
CA ALA A 206 2.73 7.62 -16.24
C ALA A 206 2.50 9.06 -15.74
N PRO A 207 3.53 9.77 -15.22
CA PRO A 207 3.37 11.11 -14.64
C PRO A 207 2.64 12.11 -15.55
N GLU A 208 2.93 12.09 -16.85
CA GLU A 208 2.33 12.93 -17.88
C GLU A 208 0.83 12.68 -18.09
N ALA A 209 0.33 11.50 -17.71
CA ALA A 209 -1.09 11.15 -17.81
C ALA A 209 -1.90 11.55 -16.57
N ALA A 210 -1.25 11.98 -15.49
CA ALA A 210 -1.91 12.21 -14.20
C ALA A 210 -3.06 13.23 -14.26
N ASP A 211 -2.87 14.33 -14.99
CA ASP A 211 -3.91 15.36 -15.18
C ASP A 211 -5.12 14.83 -15.94
N THR A 212 -4.87 14.08 -17.02
CA THR A 212 -5.93 13.47 -17.84
C THR A 212 -6.72 12.44 -17.03
N VAL A 213 -6.03 11.62 -16.24
CA VAL A 213 -6.64 10.60 -15.38
C VAL A 213 -7.46 11.27 -14.27
N ALA A 214 -6.94 12.31 -13.63
CA ALA A 214 -7.64 13.03 -12.59
C ALA A 214 -8.93 13.68 -13.11
N ALA A 215 -8.86 14.44 -14.20
CA ALA A 215 -10.05 15.05 -14.81
C ALA A 215 -11.12 14.01 -15.15
N ALA A 216 -10.71 12.86 -15.71
CA ALA A 216 -11.64 11.79 -16.04
C ALA A 216 -12.31 11.16 -14.80
N LEU A 217 -11.63 11.11 -13.67
CA LEU A 217 -12.18 10.60 -12.41
C LEU A 217 -13.03 11.65 -11.68
N GLU A 218 -12.68 12.94 -11.78
CA GLU A 218 -13.48 14.08 -11.28
C GLU A 218 -14.87 14.07 -11.91
N ASP A 219 -14.97 13.83 -13.22
CA ASP A 219 -16.26 13.67 -13.92
C ASP A 219 -17.17 12.59 -13.31
N VAL A 220 -16.58 11.54 -12.73
CA VAL A 220 -17.32 10.44 -12.11
C VAL A 220 -17.69 10.76 -10.66
N LEU A 221 -16.80 11.44 -9.95
CA LEU A 221 -16.92 11.74 -8.53
C LEU A 221 -17.75 12.99 -8.22
N GLY A 222 -17.92 13.89 -9.18
CA GLY A 222 -18.54 15.20 -8.95
C GLY A 222 -17.72 16.00 -7.92
N SER A 223 -18.35 16.41 -6.81
CA SER A 223 -17.75 17.25 -5.76
C SER A 223 -16.80 16.50 -4.79
N THR A 224 -16.34 15.31 -5.15
CA THR A 224 -15.53 14.48 -4.26
C THR A 224 -14.03 14.64 -4.52
N GLU A 225 -13.21 14.37 -3.51
CA GLU A 225 -11.77 14.66 -3.51
C GLU A 225 -10.97 13.69 -4.40
N ILE A 226 -10.17 14.25 -5.30
CA ILE A 226 -9.02 13.59 -5.94
C ILE A 226 -7.75 13.93 -5.16
N LEU A 227 -6.99 12.90 -4.80
CA LEU A 227 -5.63 13.06 -4.30
C LEU A 227 -4.64 12.63 -5.38
N ARG A 228 -3.50 13.31 -5.46
CA ARG A 228 -2.42 13.00 -6.40
C ARG A 228 -1.13 12.83 -5.64
N ALA A 229 -0.37 11.80 -5.99
CA ALA A 229 0.94 11.52 -5.41
C ALA A 229 1.87 10.89 -6.46
N GLY A 230 3.18 11.09 -6.30
CA GLY A 230 4.19 10.28 -6.99
C GLY A 230 4.68 9.13 -6.11
N LEU A 231 5.57 8.29 -6.64
CA LEU A 231 6.34 7.37 -5.82
C LEU A 231 7.28 8.16 -4.90
N GLY A 232 7.29 7.81 -3.61
CA GLY A 232 8.03 8.52 -2.57
C GLY A 232 9.27 7.79 -2.05
N SER A 233 10.00 8.47 -1.17
CA SER A 233 11.05 7.87 -0.36
C SER A 233 10.48 6.99 0.76
N GLY A 234 11.36 6.24 1.44
CA GLY A 234 11.01 5.50 2.64
C GLY A 234 10.84 6.40 3.87
N ALA A 235 10.59 5.77 5.02
CA ALA A 235 10.51 6.47 6.30
C ALA A 235 11.85 7.14 6.66
N VAL A 236 11.80 8.40 7.06
CA VAL A 236 12.98 9.21 7.41
C VAL A 236 12.79 9.87 8.78
N ASN A 237 13.91 10.16 9.43
CA ASN A 237 13.92 11.06 10.58
C ASN A 237 13.79 12.50 10.09
N MET A 238 12.97 13.30 10.78
CA MET A 238 12.88 14.74 10.55
C MET A 238 13.70 15.47 11.62
N ASP A 239 14.32 16.58 11.24
CA ASP A 239 14.94 17.50 12.20
C ASP A 239 13.85 18.33 12.91
N ASP A 240 14.15 18.81 14.12
CA ASP A 240 13.22 19.62 14.90
C ASP A 240 12.76 20.86 14.10
N GLY A 241 11.46 20.97 13.84
CA GLY A 241 10.85 22.11 13.14
C GLY A 241 10.41 21.86 11.69
N GLN A 242 10.61 20.66 11.15
CA GLN A 242 10.00 20.25 9.87
C GLN A 242 8.66 19.54 10.13
N THR A 243 7.55 20.18 9.75
CA THR A 243 6.19 19.59 9.70
C THR A 243 5.66 19.64 8.29
#